data_AF-A0ABD2ZGV1-F1
#
_entry.id   AF-A0ABD2ZGV1-F1
#
_cell.length_a   1.000
_cell.length_b   1.000
_cell.length_c   1.000
_cell.angle_alpha   90.00
_cell.angle_beta   90.00
_cell.angle_gamma   90.00
#
_symmetry.space_group_name_H-M   'P 1'
#
loop_
_entity.id
_entity.type
_entity.pdbx_description
1 polymer ?
#
loop_
_entity_poly.entity_id
_entity_poly.type
_entity_poly.pdbx_seq_one_letter_code
_entity_poly.pdbx_strand_id
1 'polypeptide(L)'
;MPSIVVGTPGRIKILAREKDLSWKNVWHFILDECDKILESLGFADTRRDVQEIFKITSHDKQVMMFSATLSKEIRPVCKKFMQV
;
A
#
# COMPACT_ATOMS: atom_id res chain seq x y z
N MET A 1 16.50 -10.09 -8.03
CA MET A 1 15.25 -9.43 -7.63
C MET A 1 15.62 -8.06 -7.07
N PRO A 2 14.96 -6.96 -7.47
CA PRO A 2 15.28 -5.63 -6.95
C PRO A 2 15.04 -5.58 -5.44
N SER A 3 15.90 -4.86 -4.71
CA SER A 3 15.75 -4.66 -3.26
C SER A 3 14.69 -3.62 -2.91
N ILE A 4 14.38 -2.71 -3.85
CA ILE A 4 13.40 -1.63 -3.70
C ILE A 4 12.57 -1.58 -4.98
N VAL A 5 11.25 -1.49 -4.81
CA VAL A 5 10.29 -1.30 -5.90
C VAL A 5 9.44 -0.09 -5.59
N VAL A 6 9.34 0.83 -6.54
CA VAL A 6 8.52 2.05 -6.45
C VAL A 6 7.60 2.09 -7.67
N GLY A 7 6.34 2.43 -7.46
CA GLY A 7 5.38 2.55 -8.56
C GLY A 7 3.97 2.88 -8.08
N THR A 8 3.09 3.11 -9.03
CA THR A 8 1.67 3.37 -8.76
C THR A 8 0.94 2.06 -8.44
N PRO A 9 -0.08 2.07 -7.57
CA PRO A 9 -0.78 0.86 -7.14
C PRO A 9 -1.28 -0.01 -8.30
N GLY A 10 -1.84 0.60 -9.35
CA GLY A 10 -2.34 -0.15 -10.52
C GLY A 10 -1.28 -0.98 -11.22
N ARG A 11 -0.07 -0.43 -11.44
CA ARG A 11 1.03 -1.17 -12.10
C ARG A 11 1.65 -2.19 -11.16
N ILE A 12 1.82 -1.85 -9.89
CA ILE A 12 2.35 -2.79 -8.88
C ILE A 12 1.40 -3.97 -8.72
N LYS A 13 0.07 -3.77 -8.72
CA LYS A 13 -0.92 -4.84 -8.68
C LYS A 13 -0.80 -5.81 -9.85
N ILE A 14 -0.57 -5.31 -11.07
CA ILE A 14 -0.37 -6.16 -12.25
C ILE A 14 0.89 -7.02 -12.05
N LEU A 15 2.03 -6.41 -11.68
CA LEU A 15 3.28 -7.13 -11.40
C LEU A 15 3.14 -8.13 -10.24
N ALA A 16 2.33 -7.78 -9.25
CA ALA A 16 1.98 -8.63 -8.12
C ALA A 16 1.24 -9.91 -8.54
N ARG A 17 0.42 -9.82 -9.60
CA ARG A 17 -0.32 -10.96 -10.16
C ARG A 17 0.51 -11.78 -11.15
N GLU A 18 1.46 -11.16 -11.85
CA GLU A 18 2.23 -11.78 -12.94
C GLU A 18 3.22 -12.88 -12.49
N LYS A 19 3.31 -13.22 -11.20
CA LYS A 19 4.16 -14.30 -10.62
C LYS A 19 5.67 -14.24 -10.91
N ASP A 20 6.13 -13.28 -11.69
CA ASP A 20 7.55 -13.06 -12.02
C ASP A 20 8.37 -12.52 -10.84
N LEU A 21 7.70 -11.97 -9.82
CA LEU A 21 8.32 -11.44 -8.60
C LEU A 21 7.68 -12.05 -7.36
N SER A 22 8.52 -12.46 -6.40
CA SER A 22 8.06 -12.92 -5.08
C SER A 22 7.93 -11.74 -4.13
N TRP A 23 6.72 -11.54 -3.60
CA TRP A 23 6.40 -10.47 -2.64
C TRP A 23 6.42 -10.94 -1.18
N LYS A 24 6.77 -12.21 -0.95
CA LYS A 24 6.79 -12.83 0.38
C LYS A 24 7.82 -12.24 1.33
N ASN A 25 8.90 -11.66 0.80
CA ASN A 25 10.02 -11.13 1.58
C ASN A 25 10.01 -9.60 1.66
N VAL A 26 8.83 -8.98 1.54
CA VAL A 26 8.69 -7.53 1.70
C VAL A 26 8.62 -7.20 3.19
N TRP A 27 9.71 -6.60 3.70
CA TRP A 27 9.84 -6.17 5.10
C TRP A 27 9.33 -4.76 5.37
N HIS A 28 9.26 -3.92 4.33
CA HIS A 28 8.79 -2.54 4.43
C HIS A 28 7.71 -2.27 3.39
N PHE A 29 6.59 -1.70 3.84
CA PHE A 29 5.50 -1.26 2.98
C PHE A 29 5.24 0.23 3.22
N ILE A 30 5.53 1.05 2.22
CA ILE A 30 5.49 2.51 2.32
C ILE A 30 4.43 3.06 1.39
N LEU A 31 3.53 3.90 1.93
CA LEU A 31 2.61 4.71 1.13
C LEU A 31 2.94 6.18 1.32
N ASP A 32 3.32 6.84 0.23
CA ASP A 32 3.38 8.30 0.17
C ASP A 32 2.05 8.86 -0.36
N GLU A 33 1.74 10.11 -0.04
CA GLU A 33 0.44 10.75 -0.30
C GLU A 33 -0.75 9.84 0.10
N CYS A 34 -0.65 9.19 1.26
CA CYS A 34 -1.57 8.13 1.65
C CYS A 34 -3.03 8.59 1.79
N ASP A 35 -3.25 9.89 2.01
CA ASP A 35 -4.57 10.49 2.03
C ASP A 35 -5.25 10.42 0.67
N LYS A 36 -4.59 10.82 -0.41
CA LYS A 36 -5.13 10.72 -1.77
C LYS A 36 -5.37 9.28 -2.22
N ILE A 37 -4.50 8.36 -1.76
CA ILE A 37 -4.58 6.93 -2.10
C ILE A 37 -5.74 6.23 -1.40
N LEU A 38 -6.05 6.63 -0.16
CA LEU A 38 -7.01 5.93 0.72
C LEU A 38 -8.36 6.65 0.84
N GLU A 39 -8.50 7.87 0.32
CA GLU A 39 -9.73 8.65 0.32
C GLU A 39 -10.88 7.92 -0.41
N SER A 40 -12.10 8.04 0.12
CA SER A 40 -13.28 7.36 -0.41
C SER A 40 -13.88 8.02 -1.66
N LEU A 41 -13.57 9.30 -1.89
CA LEU A 41 -14.06 10.10 -3.02
C LEU A 41 -13.12 10.09 -4.24
N GLY A 42 -11.87 9.69 -4.06
CA GLY A 42 -10.91 9.46 -5.15
C GLY A 42 -11.11 8.09 -5.82
N PHE A 43 -10.39 7.85 -6.93
CA PHE A 43 -10.38 6.60 -7.72
C PHE A 43 -10.51 5.35 -6.84
N ALA A 44 -11.73 4.83 -6.65
CA ALA A 44 -12.03 3.73 -5.73
C ALA A 44 -11.19 2.47 -6.00
N ASP A 45 -10.65 2.38 -7.22
CA ASP A 45 -9.74 1.33 -7.66
C ASP A 45 -8.37 1.40 -6.97
N THR A 46 -7.84 2.60 -6.71
CA THR A 46 -6.49 2.76 -6.12
C THR A 46 -6.39 2.19 -4.71
N ARG A 47 -7.39 2.45 -3.86
CA ARG A 47 -7.43 1.88 -2.50
C ARG A 47 -7.56 0.36 -2.53
N ARG A 48 -8.37 -0.19 -3.42
CA ARG A 48 -8.53 -1.64 -3.59
C ARG A 48 -7.22 -2.29 -4.03
N ASP A 49 -6.52 -1.64 -4.96
CA ASP A 49 -5.23 -2.11 -5.46
C ASP A 49 -4.19 -2.18 -4.34
N VAL A 50 -4.10 -1.14 -3.52
CA VAL A 50 -3.23 -1.13 -2.33
C VAL A 50 -3.60 -2.24 -1.35
N GLN A 51 -4.90 -2.46 -1.08
CA GLN A 51 -5.34 -3.54 -0.19
C GLN A 51 -4.97 -4.93 -0.73
N GLU A 52 -5.05 -5.14 -2.04
CA GLU A 52 -4.67 -6.39 -2.67
C GLU A 52 -3.16 -6.63 -2.56
N ILE A 53 -2.34 -5.62 -2.90
CA ILE A 53 -0.87 -5.68 -2.77
C ILE A 53 -0.49 -5.91 -1.30
N PHE A 54 -1.15 -5.23 -0.35
CA PHE A 54 -0.87 -5.39 1.08
C PHE A 54 -1.13 -6.81 1.59
N LYS A 55 -2.13 -7.52 1.03
CA LYS A 55 -2.48 -8.89 1.42
C LYS A 55 -1.53 -9.95 0.88
N ILE A 56 -0.89 -9.70 -0.26
CA ILE A 56 0.06 -10.66 -0.86
C ILE A 56 1.49 -10.54 -0.30
N THR A 57 1.78 -9.42 0.37
CA THR A 57 3.06 -9.17 1.05
C THR A 57 3.06 -9.82 2.44
N SER A 58 4.25 -10.01 3.03
CA SER A 58 4.41 -10.59 4.38
C SER A 58 3.46 -9.94 5.40
N HIS A 59 2.92 -10.72 6.33
CA HIS A 59 2.17 -10.16 7.46
C HIS A 59 3.09 -9.43 8.45
N ASP A 60 4.29 -9.97 8.65
CA ASP A 60 5.35 -9.35 9.45
C ASP A 60 6.13 -8.38 8.57
N LYS A 61 5.72 -7.12 8.58
CA LYS A 61 6.34 -6.02 7.83
C LYS A 61 6.10 -4.68 8.52
N GLN A 62 7.09 -3.81 8.48
CA GLN A 62 6.94 -2.43 8.92
C GLN A 62 6.10 -1.66 7.90
N VAL A 63 5.06 -0.99 8.38
CA VAL A 63 4.18 -0.17 7.54
C VAL A 63 4.39 1.29 7.88
N MET A 64 4.71 2.10 6.86
CA MET A 64 4.91 3.54 7.01
C MET A 64 3.99 4.27 6.04
N MET A 65 3.35 5.34 6.51
CA MET A 65 2.45 6.15 5.68
C MET A 65 2.76 7.62 5.88
N PHE A 66 2.95 8.32 4.77
CA PHE A 66 3.28 9.74 4.72
C PHE A 66 2.20 10.48 3.94
N SER A 67 1.90 11.71 4.36
CA SER A 67 1.01 12.63 3.66
C SER A 67 1.16 14.03 4.26
N ALA A 68 1.01 15.05 3.41
CA ALA A 68 0.94 16.44 3.85
C ALA A 68 -0.37 16.75 4.61
N THR A 69 -1.44 16.00 4.35
CA THR A 69 -2.79 16.28 4.84
C THR A 69 -3.45 15.04 5.44
N LEU A 70 -3.30 14.86 6.75
CA LEU A 70 -3.93 13.75 7.49
C LEU A 70 -5.18 14.22 8.25
N SER A 71 -6.31 14.23 7.54
CA SER A 71 -7.63 14.54 8.10
C SER A 71 -8.04 13.56 9.21
N LYS A 72 -9.03 13.93 10.04
CA LYS A 72 -9.53 13.05 11.11
C LYS A 72 -10.21 11.80 10.56
N GLU A 73 -10.76 11.87 9.35
CA GLU A 73 -11.49 10.78 8.70
C GLU A 73 -10.56 9.72 8.10
N ILE A 74 -9.38 10.13 7.62
CA ILE A 74 -8.44 9.20 6.98
C ILE A 74 -7.56 8.46 7.98
N ARG A 75 -7.27 9.07 9.15
CA ARG A 75 -6.44 8.47 10.20
C ARG A 75 -6.90 7.07 10.63
N PRO A 76 -8.20 6.81 10.90
CA PRO A 76 -8.68 5.47 11.18
C PRO A 76 -8.43 4.47 10.05
N VAL A 77 -8.46 4.91 8.78
CA VAL A 77 -8.18 4.05 7.62
C VAL A 77 -6.70 3.67 7.60
N CYS A 78 -5.79 4.64 7.75
CA CYS A 78 -4.34 4.39 7.80
C CYS A 78 -3.98 3.43 8.95
N LYS A 79 -4.58 3.64 10.14
CA LYS A 79 -4.36 2.78 11.31
C LYS A 79 -4.74 1.30 11.08
N LYS A 80 -5.66 0.99 10.17
CA LYS A 80 -6.04 -0.42 9.87
C LYS A 80 -4.94 -1.20 9.15
N PHE A 81 -3.99 -0.51 8.52
CA PHE A 81 -2.85 -1.14 7.86
C PHE A 81 -1.64 -1.27 8.79
N MET A 82 -1.61 -0.52 9.89
CA MET A 82 -0.53 -0.55 10.85
C MET A 82 -0.83 -1.61 11.91
N GLN A 83 0.13 -2.48 12.18
CA GLN A 83 0.12 -3.31 13.37
C GLN A 83 0.72 -2.49 14.52
N VAL A 84 0.06 -2.51 15.68
CA VAL A 84 0.48 -1.78 16.88
C VAL A 84 1.38 -2.66 17.73
#